data_AF-A0A821VRP1-F1
#
_entry.id   AF-A0A821VRP1-F1
#
_cell.length_a   1.000
_cell.length_b   1.000
_cell.length_c   1.000
_cell.angle_alpha   90.00
_cell.angle_beta   90.00
_cell.angle_gamma   90.00
#
_symmetry.space_group_name_H-M   'P 1'
#
loop_
_entity.id
_entity.type
_entity.pdbx_description
1 polymer ?
#
loop_
_entity_poly.entity_id
_entity_poly.type
_entity_poly.pdbx_seq_one_letter_code
_entity_poly.pdbx_strand_id
1 'polypeptide(L)'
;DEKYFSLNGDISCNRNYYTTDRLTAPPEVKFKTKMKFEPKLLVWMAVSQKGISSIYVHRSTISIKQETYLHDCIRKRLLPFINRHHKNDNILFWPDLASSHYSKQVQQFLQANQIKLVQRQENPPNVFQARPIETIWSLLEQKVYEGA
;
A
#
# COMPACT_ATOMS: atom_id res chain seq x y z
N ASP A 1 1.81 -2.90 -4.28
CA ASP A 1 0.84 -2.46 -3.27
C ASP A 1 1.21 -1.08 -2.79
N GLU A 2 0.27 -0.39 -2.16
CA GLU A 2 0.39 0.99 -1.70
C GLU A 2 0.35 1.07 -0.18
N LYS A 3 1.23 1.89 0.42
CA LYS A 3 1.13 2.27 1.83
C LYS A 3 1.18 3.80 1.95
N TYR A 4 0.34 4.33 2.84
CA TYR A 4 0.33 5.76 3.15
C TYR A 4 1.03 6.00 4.49
N PHE A 5 1.98 6.92 4.49
CA PHE A 5 2.69 7.38 5.68
C PHE A 5 2.21 8.79 6.04
N SER A 6 1.72 8.97 7.26
CA SER A 6 1.35 10.27 7.80
C SER A 6 2.58 11.14 8.02
N LEU A 7 2.53 12.40 7.58
CA LEU A 7 3.61 13.36 7.85
C LEU A 7 3.53 13.95 9.26
N ASN A 8 2.40 13.75 9.97
CA ASN A 8 2.16 14.32 11.29
C ASN A 8 2.61 13.40 12.44
N GLY A 9 3.20 12.24 12.14
CA GLY A 9 3.65 11.28 13.16
C GLY A 9 2.52 10.56 13.91
N ASP A 10 1.24 10.81 13.59
CA ASP A 10 0.12 10.11 14.21
C ASP A 10 0.02 8.67 13.69
N ILE A 11 0.73 7.77 14.36
CA ILE A 11 0.79 6.35 14.04
C ILE A 11 -0.18 5.53 14.90
N SER A 12 -0.80 4.54 14.27
CA SER A 12 -1.56 3.50 14.95
C SER A 12 -0.61 2.63 15.77
N CYS A 13 -0.38 3.01 17.02
CA CYS A 13 0.42 2.26 17.98
C CYS A 13 -0.42 1.95 19.21
N ASN A 14 0.05 1.02 20.05
CA ASN A 14 -0.57 0.71 21.34
C ASN A 14 -0.32 1.80 22.41
N ARG A 15 -0.16 3.09 22.02
CA ARG A 15 -0.17 4.24 22.94
C ARG A 15 -1.62 4.61 23.31
N ASN A 16 -2.44 3.60 23.61
CA ASN A 16 -3.85 3.79 23.94
C ASN A 16 -4.03 3.96 25.45
N TYR A 17 -5.00 4.79 25.83
CA TYR A 17 -5.41 4.95 27.23
C TYR A 17 -6.44 3.86 27.58
N TYR A 18 -6.06 2.95 28.47
CA TYR A 18 -6.96 1.91 28.99
C TYR A 18 -7.67 2.41 30.24
N THR A 19 -9.00 2.37 30.26
CA THR A 19 -9.81 2.69 31.45
C THR A 19 -11.04 1.80 31.54
N THR A 20 -11.45 1.48 32.76
CA THR A 20 -12.72 0.81 33.05
C THR A 20 -13.88 1.81 33.20
N ASP A 21 -13.59 3.11 33.33
CA ASP A 21 -14.57 4.17 33.42
C ASP A 21 -14.26 5.29 32.43
N ARG A 22 -15.18 5.50 31.47
CA ARG A 22 -15.03 6.51 30.43
C ARG A 22 -15.19 7.92 31.01
N LEU A 23 -15.93 8.11 32.10
CA LEU A 23 -16.22 9.45 32.63
C LEU A 23 -14.98 10.08 33.27
N THR A 24 -14.12 9.28 33.87
CA THR A 24 -12.87 9.71 34.53
C THR A 24 -11.70 9.96 33.58
N ALA A 25 -11.79 9.51 32.32
CA ALA A 25 -10.71 9.72 31.36
C ALA A 25 -10.52 11.23 31.04
N PRO A 26 -9.27 11.72 30.95
CA PRO A 26 -9.02 13.11 30.59
C PRO A 26 -9.58 13.50 29.20
N PRO A 27 -10.05 14.75 28.99
CA PRO A 27 -10.55 15.21 27.69
C PRO A 27 -9.54 15.02 26.54
N GLU A 28 -8.25 15.20 26.80
CA GLU A 28 -7.15 15.08 25.83
C GLU A 28 -6.96 13.65 25.29
N VAL A 29 -7.37 12.62 26.04
CA VAL A 29 -7.38 11.23 25.56
C VAL A 29 -8.73 10.84 24.95
N LYS A 30 -9.82 11.50 25.38
CA LYS A 30 -11.19 11.28 24.87
C LYS A 30 -11.37 11.87 23.48
N PHE A 31 -10.82 13.04 23.24
CA PHE A 31 -11.06 13.83 22.04
C PHE A 31 -9.76 13.99 21.26
N LYS A 32 -9.63 13.22 20.18
CA LYS A 32 -8.55 13.38 19.22
C LYS A 32 -9.09 14.05 17.97
N THR A 33 -8.66 15.27 17.71
CA THR A 33 -8.97 15.95 16.46
C THR A 33 -8.05 15.41 15.36
N LYS A 34 -8.64 15.09 14.21
CA LYS A 34 -7.91 14.74 12.99
C LYS A 34 -8.34 15.69 11.88
N MET A 35 -7.39 16.23 11.16
CA MET A 35 -7.69 17.05 10.00
C MET A 35 -8.18 16.14 8.87
N LYS A 36 -9.25 16.58 8.19
CA LYS A 36 -9.78 15.85 7.04
C LYS A 36 -8.78 15.99 5.88
N PHE A 37 -8.36 14.87 5.29
CA PHE A 37 -7.37 14.81 4.19
C PHE A 37 -5.97 15.34 4.57
N GLU A 38 -5.48 14.98 5.76
CA GLU A 38 -4.10 15.26 6.13
C GLU A 38 -3.10 14.79 5.04
N PRO A 39 -2.07 15.60 4.74
CA PRO A 39 -1.03 15.21 3.80
C PRO A 39 -0.33 13.91 4.23
N LYS A 40 -0.26 12.96 3.30
CA LYS A 40 0.43 11.68 3.48
C LYS A 40 1.44 11.48 2.36
N LEU A 41 2.44 10.63 2.59
CA LEU A 41 3.27 10.08 1.55
C LEU A 41 2.70 8.73 1.13
N LEU A 42 2.24 8.64 -0.12
CA LEU A 42 1.95 7.38 -0.77
C LEU A 42 3.28 6.78 -1.23
N VAL A 43 3.52 5.53 -0.83
CA VAL A 43 4.63 4.71 -1.29
C VAL A 43 4.05 3.51 -2.01
N TRP A 44 4.49 3.26 -3.23
CA TRP A 44 4.16 2.04 -3.98
C TRP A 44 5.42 1.28 -4.36
N MET A 45 5.38 -0.04 -4.21
CA MET A 45 6.38 -0.95 -4.75
C MET A 45 5.77 -2.32 -5.09
N ALA A 46 6.48 -3.06 -5.94
CA ALA A 46 6.27 -4.49 -6.17
C ALA A 46 7.46 -5.26 -5.58
N VAL A 47 7.19 -6.45 -5.05
CA VAL A 47 8.19 -7.28 -4.38
C VAL A 47 8.06 -8.72 -4.85
N SER A 48 9.19 -9.40 -5.00
CA SER A 48 9.28 -10.84 -5.21
C SER A 48 10.48 -11.41 -4.46
N GLN A 49 10.67 -12.72 -4.55
CA GLN A 49 11.87 -13.38 -4.02
C GLN A 49 13.17 -12.90 -4.70
N LYS A 50 13.09 -12.27 -5.89
CA LYS A 50 14.25 -11.75 -6.63
C LYS A 50 14.54 -10.27 -6.34
N GLY A 51 13.78 -9.63 -5.45
CA GLY A 51 14.03 -8.28 -4.98
C GLY A 51 12.79 -7.38 -5.03
N ILE A 52 13.05 -6.08 -5.09
CA ILE A 52 12.02 -5.03 -5.10
C ILE A 52 12.08 -4.23 -6.40
N SER A 53 10.92 -3.77 -6.88
CA SER A 53 10.87 -2.81 -7.98
C SER A 53 11.48 -1.47 -7.54
N SER A 54 11.72 -0.58 -8.51
CA SER A 54 11.88 0.83 -8.16
C SER A 54 10.64 1.33 -7.43
N ILE A 55 10.83 2.27 -6.50
CA ILE A 55 9.78 2.73 -5.58
C ILE A 55 9.15 4.01 -6.13
N TYR A 56 7.81 4.09 -6.11
CA TYR A 56 7.08 5.33 -6.36
C TYR A 56 6.78 6.01 -5.02
N VAL A 57 7.15 7.27 -4.88
CA VAL A 57 6.81 8.08 -3.70
C VAL A 57 6.10 9.33 -4.19
N HIS A 58 4.93 9.62 -3.61
CA HIS A 58 4.13 10.78 -3.97
C HIS A 58 3.46 11.37 -2.73
N ARG A 59 3.58 12.69 -2.56
CA ARG A 59 2.82 13.40 -1.53
C ARG A 59 1.37 13.49 -2.00
N SER A 60 0.47 12.84 -1.26
CA SER A 60 -0.95 12.78 -1.59
C SER A 60 -1.81 13.22 -0.42
N THR A 61 -2.88 13.94 -0.73
CA THR A 61 -3.99 14.21 0.19
C THR A 61 -5.19 13.29 -0.07
N ILE A 62 -5.18 12.58 -1.20
CA ILE A 62 -6.28 11.74 -1.69
C ILE A 62 -5.79 10.37 -2.17
N SER A 63 -6.71 9.48 -2.51
CA SER A 63 -6.35 8.16 -3.07
C SER A 63 -5.74 8.28 -4.46
N ILE A 64 -4.84 7.35 -4.81
CA ILE A 64 -4.25 7.29 -6.15
C ILE A 64 -5.31 7.12 -7.23
N LYS A 65 -5.17 7.86 -8.33
CA LYS A 65 -6.02 7.71 -9.51
C LYS A 65 -5.54 6.54 -10.36
N GLN A 66 -6.46 5.93 -11.10
CA GLN A 66 -6.18 4.84 -12.03
C GLN A 66 -5.04 5.17 -13.03
N GLU A 67 -5.03 6.38 -13.58
CA GLU A 67 -4.02 6.80 -14.56
C GLU A 67 -2.61 6.83 -13.95
N THR A 68 -2.47 7.43 -12.76
CA THR A 68 -1.21 7.45 -12.01
C THR A 68 -0.76 6.03 -11.66
N TYR A 69 -1.69 5.16 -11.26
CA TYR A 69 -1.36 3.77 -11.00
C TYR A 69 -0.81 3.06 -12.25
N LEU A 70 -1.52 3.16 -13.38
CA LEU A 70 -1.07 2.53 -14.63
C LEU A 70 0.27 3.08 -15.10
N HIS A 71 0.45 4.38 -15.08
CA HIS A 71 1.64 5.02 -15.64
C HIS A 71 2.85 4.91 -14.70
N ASP A 72 2.70 5.34 -13.45
CA ASP A 72 3.84 5.49 -12.54
C ASP A 72 4.13 4.23 -11.73
N CYS A 73 3.14 3.37 -11.50
CA CYS A 73 3.34 2.12 -10.76
C CYS A 73 3.55 0.94 -11.73
N ILE A 74 2.65 0.73 -12.69
CA ILE A 74 2.71 -0.44 -13.57
C ILE A 74 3.77 -0.26 -14.67
N ARG A 75 3.64 0.77 -15.51
CA ARG A 75 4.53 0.95 -16.68
C ARG A 75 5.97 1.27 -16.31
N LYS A 76 6.17 2.24 -15.42
CA LYS A 76 7.53 2.72 -15.08
C LYS A 76 8.28 1.82 -14.10
N ARG A 77 7.60 0.89 -13.40
CA ARG A 77 8.21 0.16 -12.27
C ARG A 77 7.96 -1.33 -12.32
N LEU A 78 6.72 -1.78 -12.34
CA LEU A 78 6.40 -3.22 -12.41
C LEU A 78 6.99 -3.86 -13.67
N LEU A 79 6.72 -3.26 -14.84
CA LEU A 79 7.14 -3.85 -16.11
C LEU A 79 8.67 -3.94 -16.26
N PRO A 80 9.47 -2.89 -15.99
CA PRO A 80 10.92 -3.00 -15.97
C PRO A 80 11.45 -4.01 -14.95
N PHE A 81 10.81 -4.11 -13.78
CA PHE A 81 11.18 -5.08 -12.76
C PHE A 81 10.98 -6.53 -13.23
N ILE A 82 9.81 -6.82 -13.83
CA ILE A 82 9.51 -8.13 -14.43
C ILE A 82 10.51 -8.44 -15.55
N ASN A 83 10.72 -7.51 -16.47
CA ASN A 83 11.63 -7.72 -17.60
C ASN A 83 13.08 -7.97 -17.17
N ARG A 84 13.51 -7.37 -16.05
CA ARG A 84 14.87 -7.53 -15.52
C ARG A 84 15.04 -8.82 -14.73
N HIS A 85 14.08 -9.18 -13.87
CA HIS A 85 14.26 -10.25 -12.89
C HIS A 85 13.49 -11.53 -13.21
N HIS A 86 12.40 -11.42 -13.98
CA HIS A 86 11.39 -12.48 -14.16
C HIS A 86 11.05 -12.77 -15.63
N LYS A 87 11.91 -12.39 -16.58
CA LYS A 87 11.65 -12.54 -18.02
C LYS A 87 11.25 -13.96 -18.44
N ASN A 88 11.80 -14.98 -17.78
CA ASN A 88 11.56 -16.39 -18.08
C ASN A 88 10.71 -17.10 -17.02
N ASP A 89 10.20 -16.36 -16.02
CA ASP A 89 9.45 -16.95 -14.92
C ASP A 89 7.95 -16.95 -15.24
N ASN A 90 7.22 -17.97 -14.80
CA ASN A 90 5.76 -17.93 -14.78
C ASN A 90 5.32 -17.11 -13.55
N ILE A 91 5.07 -15.82 -13.76
CA ILE A 91 4.67 -14.89 -12.70
C ILE A 91 3.16 -14.79 -12.55
N LEU A 92 2.74 -14.52 -11.31
CA LEU A 92 1.39 -14.11 -10.96
C LEU A 92 1.47 -12.80 -10.18
N PHE A 93 0.94 -11.73 -10.75
CA PHE A 93 0.86 -10.43 -10.11
C PHE A 93 -0.33 -10.38 -9.15
N TRP A 94 -0.07 -10.05 -7.89
CA TRP A 94 -1.07 -10.06 -6.82
C TRP A 94 -1.17 -8.68 -6.14
N PRO A 95 -2.05 -7.79 -6.63
CA PRO A 95 -2.36 -6.52 -5.97
C PRO A 95 -3.48 -6.68 -4.93
N ASP A 96 -3.74 -5.61 -4.15
CA ASP A 96 -4.94 -5.54 -3.30
C ASP A 96 -6.23 -5.35 -4.12
N LEU A 97 -7.37 -5.26 -3.44
CA LEU A 97 -8.71 -5.11 -4.03
C LEU A 97 -9.08 -3.66 -4.41
N ALA A 98 -8.14 -2.71 -4.43
CA ALA A 98 -8.41 -1.34 -4.82
C ALA A 98 -8.95 -1.26 -6.25
N SER A 99 -9.97 -0.41 -6.46
CA SER A 99 -10.65 -0.29 -7.76
C SER A 99 -9.71 0.13 -8.89
N SER A 100 -8.67 0.91 -8.60
CA SER A 100 -7.62 1.30 -9.55
C SER A 100 -6.89 0.08 -10.15
N HIS A 101 -6.61 -0.93 -9.33
CA HIS A 101 -5.82 -2.11 -9.71
C HIS A 101 -6.57 -3.01 -10.68
N TYR A 102 -7.88 -3.10 -10.49
CA TYR A 102 -8.79 -3.88 -11.33
C TYR A 102 -9.50 -3.05 -12.40
N SER A 103 -9.03 -1.83 -12.68
CA SER A 103 -9.58 -1.05 -13.78
C SER A 103 -9.35 -1.72 -15.13
N LYS A 104 -10.27 -1.48 -16.07
CA LYS A 104 -10.21 -2.06 -17.43
C LYS A 104 -8.86 -1.77 -18.12
N GLN A 105 -8.37 -0.53 -18.00
CA GLN A 105 -7.12 -0.14 -18.65
C GLN A 105 -5.91 -0.86 -18.06
N VAL A 106 -5.86 -1.04 -16.73
CA VAL A 106 -4.77 -1.77 -16.08
C VAL A 106 -4.80 -3.25 -16.47
N GLN A 107 -5.97 -3.88 -16.44
CA GLN A 107 -6.12 -5.29 -16.82
C GLN A 107 -5.70 -5.51 -18.29
N GLN A 108 -6.18 -4.66 -19.21
CA GLN A 108 -5.81 -4.73 -20.62
C GLN A 108 -4.30 -4.57 -20.82
N PHE A 109 -3.66 -3.65 -20.09
CA PHE A 109 -2.22 -3.44 -20.17
C PHE A 109 -1.44 -4.67 -19.67
N LEU A 110 -1.83 -5.24 -18.53
CA LEU A 110 -1.18 -6.43 -17.97
C LEU A 110 -1.34 -7.63 -18.92
N GLN A 111 -2.54 -7.83 -19.48
CA GLN A 111 -2.81 -8.89 -20.45
C GLN A 111 -1.97 -8.73 -21.73
N ALA A 112 -1.88 -7.51 -22.27
CA ALA A 112 -1.06 -7.24 -23.46
C ALA A 112 0.45 -7.49 -23.23
N ASN A 113 0.91 -7.38 -21.98
CA ASN A 113 2.28 -7.70 -21.58
C ASN A 113 2.43 -9.13 -21.04
N GLN A 114 1.42 -10.00 -21.21
CA GLN A 114 1.42 -11.40 -20.78
C GLN A 114 1.62 -11.59 -19.25
N ILE A 115 1.25 -10.59 -18.46
CA ILE A 115 1.33 -10.63 -17.00
C ILE A 115 0.00 -11.17 -16.45
N LYS A 116 0.04 -12.35 -15.83
CA LYS A 116 -1.13 -12.91 -15.13
C LYS A 116 -1.44 -12.10 -13.88
N LEU A 117 -2.73 -11.83 -13.65
CA LEU A 117 -3.24 -11.08 -12.51
C LEU A 117 -4.15 -11.99 -11.68
N VAL A 118 -3.99 -11.98 -10.35
CA VAL A 118 -4.94 -12.64 -9.43
C VAL A 118 -6.32 -12.03 -9.63
N GLN A 119 -7.30 -12.84 -10.02
CA GLN A 119 -8.64 -12.36 -10.31
C GLN A 119 -9.32 -11.84 -9.05
N ARG A 120 -10.22 -10.86 -9.21
CA ARG A 120 -10.88 -10.20 -8.09
C ARG A 120 -11.65 -11.18 -7.21
N GLN A 121 -12.33 -12.15 -7.83
CA GLN A 121 -13.07 -13.22 -7.12
C GLN A 121 -12.18 -14.23 -6.39
N GLU A 122 -10.90 -14.34 -6.77
CA GLU A 122 -9.92 -15.24 -6.14
C GLU A 122 -9.05 -14.52 -5.10
N ASN A 123 -9.17 -13.19 -4.99
CA ASN A 123 -8.40 -12.38 -4.06
C ASN A 123 -9.22 -12.15 -2.77
N PRO A 124 -8.96 -12.90 -1.69
CA PRO A 124 -9.80 -12.83 -0.51
C PRO A 124 -9.70 -11.44 0.15
N PRO A 125 -10.84 -10.81 0.49
CA PRO A 125 -10.84 -9.52 1.17
C PRO A 125 -10.34 -9.68 2.61
N ASN A 126 -9.68 -8.64 3.14
CA ASN A 126 -9.25 -8.53 4.54
C ASN A 126 -8.28 -9.62 5.04
N VAL A 127 -7.56 -10.31 4.13
CA VAL A 127 -6.54 -11.30 4.48
C VAL A 127 -5.13 -10.71 4.29
N PHE A 128 -4.80 -9.69 5.09
CA PHE A 128 -3.50 -9.02 5.03
C PHE A 128 -2.35 -9.99 5.31
N GLN A 129 -2.51 -10.92 6.25
CA GLN A 129 -1.48 -11.89 6.63
C GLN A 129 -1.05 -12.82 5.48
N ALA A 130 -1.91 -13.03 4.48
CA ALA A 130 -1.56 -13.85 3.32
C ALA A 130 -0.65 -13.13 2.32
N ARG A 131 -0.44 -11.81 2.47
CA ARG A 131 0.33 -10.99 1.53
C ARG A 131 1.69 -10.64 2.15
N PRO A 132 2.81 -11.16 1.61
CA PRO A 132 4.14 -10.90 2.19
C PRO A 132 4.52 -9.42 2.28
N ILE A 133 3.98 -8.58 1.38
CA ILE A 133 4.28 -7.14 1.35
C ILE A 133 3.79 -6.40 2.61
N GLU A 134 2.78 -6.92 3.32
CA GLU A 134 2.28 -6.32 4.57
C GLU A 134 3.32 -6.39 5.69
N THR A 135 4.15 -7.44 5.70
CA THR A 135 5.28 -7.54 6.64
C THR A 135 6.33 -6.48 6.34
N ILE A 136 6.62 -6.24 5.06
CA ILE A 136 7.54 -5.19 4.62
C ILE A 136 7.00 -3.82 5.02
N TRP A 137 5.70 -3.58 4.83
CA TRP A 137 5.07 -2.33 5.27
C TRP A 137 5.17 -2.11 6.77
N SER A 138 4.96 -3.16 7.56
CA SER A 138 5.05 -3.09 9.02
C SER A 138 6.46 -2.75 9.48
N LEU A 139 7.48 -3.38 8.89
CA LEU A 139 8.90 -3.09 9.21
C LEU A 139 9.32 -1.70 8.75
N LEU A 140 8.85 -1.26 7.57
CA LEU A 140 9.15 0.08 7.06
C LEU A 140 8.49 1.16 7.91
N GLU A 141 7.25 0.95 8.34
CA GLU A 141 6.53 1.83 9.26
C GLU A 141 7.27 1.99 10.59
N GLN A 142 7.74 0.90 11.20
CA GLN A 142 8.56 0.97 12.42
C GLN A 142 9.82 1.81 12.23
N LYS A 143 10.51 1.69 11.09
CA LYS A 143 11.72 2.47 10.79
C LYS A 143 11.44 3.93 10.49
N VAL A 144 10.39 4.22 9.73
CA VAL A 144 10.04 5.59 9.34
C VAL A 144 9.66 6.43 10.56
N TYR A 145 9.01 5.82 11.55
CA TYR A 145 8.56 6.50 12.76
C TYR A 145 9.40 6.14 13.99
N GLU A 146 10.61 5.62 13.78
CA GLU A 146 11.56 5.39 14.86
C GLU A 146 11.91 6.74 15.51
N GLY A 147 11.59 6.90 16.80
CA GLY A 147 11.82 8.14 17.56
C GLY A 147 10.74 9.22 17.43
N ALA A 148 9.62 8.95 16.74
CA ALA A 148 8.46 9.85 16.62
C ALA A 148 7.44 9.71 17.76
#